data_AF-K2RAT3-F1
#
_entry.id   AF-K2RAT3-F1
#
_cell.length_a   1.000
_cell.length_b   1.000
_cell.length_c   1.000
_cell.angle_alpha   90.00
_cell.angle_beta   90.00
_cell.angle_gamma   90.00
#
_symmetry.space_group_name_H-M   'P 1'
#
loop_
_entity.id
_entity.type
_entity.pdbx_description
1 polymer ?
#
loop_
_entity_poly.entity_id
_entity_poly.type
_entity_poly.pdbx_seq_one_letter_code
_entity_poly.pdbx_strand_id
1 'polypeptide(L)'
;MKYIDGIGCHVQDGGVGKHNNPVSTAFSEVRMIWDTGVDVLLSIGTGYVPENNALTDSRRRILDTSIPRCFRSWESSRNGQRIWDDFCRHLGHEERESYFRINVPLDRAPDLDAVESMPEIRAAGVRFLEGVDIQSIRRSLLSSAFFFELDELPVAQGATLECRGSIRCRSPNSRALIEGLISDFPYALFQNQSHETLAFVRDAVRCQECRLYRIGVKFRVESLDQAVVLRLKFNDQFSSKISGFPNSMSWFAGRQGLYSPFGRADHQPSLRDCDCSTNKTYQRKRRASTQLAALWRNTRWGS
;
A
#
# COMPACT_ATOMS: atom_id res chain seq x y z
N MET A 1 -9.32 29.90 -16.25
CA MET A 1 -10.59 29.21 -16.55
C MET A 1 -10.60 28.93 -18.05
N LYS A 2 -10.69 27.66 -18.45
CA LYS A 2 -10.63 27.24 -19.86
C LYS A 2 -11.93 26.54 -20.20
N TYR A 3 -12.56 26.90 -21.31
CA TYR A 3 -13.75 26.19 -21.80
C TYR A 3 -13.31 24.97 -22.61
N ILE A 4 -13.98 23.83 -22.42
CA ILE A 4 -13.74 22.61 -23.19
C ILE A 4 -15.01 22.29 -23.98
N ASP A 5 -14.97 22.54 -25.29
CA ASP A 5 -16.12 22.36 -26.20
C ASP A 5 -16.72 20.95 -26.20
N GLY A 6 -15.94 19.91 -25.84
CA GLY A 6 -16.41 18.52 -25.76
C GLY A 6 -17.10 18.12 -24.44
N ILE A 7 -17.00 18.94 -23.39
CA ILE A 7 -17.56 18.64 -22.06
C ILE A 7 -18.64 19.69 -21.68
N GLY A 8 -18.77 20.77 -22.47
CA GLY A 8 -19.77 21.81 -22.28
C GLY A 8 -19.59 22.60 -20.98
N CYS A 9 -18.39 22.57 -20.39
CA CYS A 9 -18.13 23.21 -19.10
C CYS A 9 -16.80 23.98 -19.09
N HIS A 10 -16.75 24.94 -18.18
CA HIS A 10 -15.51 25.64 -17.86
C HIS A 10 -14.75 24.87 -16.80
N VAL A 11 -13.47 24.58 -17.08
CA VAL A 11 -12.56 24.00 -16.12
C VAL A 11 -11.67 25.07 -15.50
N GLN A 12 -11.38 24.90 -14.21
CA GLN A 12 -10.41 25.68 -13.45
C GLN A 12 -9.37 24.73 -12.87
N ASP A 13 -8.28 25.29 -12.32
CA ASP A 13 -7.26 24.50 -11.62
C ASP A 13 -7.89 23.76 -10.43
N GLY A 14 -7.52 22.49 -10.25
CA GLY A 14 -7.95 21.69 -9.10
C GLY A 14 -7.46 22.24 -7.75
N GLY A 15 -6.46 23.12 -7.74
CA GLY A 15 -6.03 23.86 -6.55
C GLY A 15 -6.97 25.02 -6.16
N VAL A 16 -8.06 25.26 -6.90
CA VAL A 16 -9.07 26.27 -6.57
C VAL A 16 -9.97 25.75 -5.44
N GLY A 17 -10.01 26.47 -4.31
CA GLY A 17 -10.80 26.07 -3.13
C GLY A 17 -10.04 25.17 -2.15
N LYS A 18 -10.70 24.09 -1.67
CA LYS A 18 -10.18 23.17 -0.63
C LYS A 18 -9.49 21.91 -1.18
N HIS A 19 -9.17 21.88 -2.47
CA HIS A 19 -8.71 20.66 -3.16
C HIS A 19 -7.21 20.66 -3.51
N ASN A 20 -6.41 21.55 -2.88
CA ASN A 20 -4.96 21.65 -3.12
C ASN A 20 -4.15 20.46 -2.54
N ASN A 21 -4.80 19.52 -1.88
CA ASN A 21 -4.26 18.21 -1.52
C ASN A 21 -5.28 17.14 -1.90
N PRO A 22 -5.01 16.31 -2.93
CA PRO A 22 -5.98 15.35 -3.43
C PRO A 22 -6.11 14.09 -2.57
N VAL A 23 -5.46 14.02 -1.39
CA VAL A 23 -5.40 12.79 -0.57
C VAL A 23 -6.77 12.17 -0.32
N SER A 24 -7.77 12.94 0.09
CA SER A 24 -9.11 12.41 0.38
C SER A 24 -9.83 11.95 -0.88
N THR A 25 -9.70 12.70 -1.98
CA THR A 25 -10.30 12.34 -3.28
C THR A 25 -9.68 11.06 -3.82
N ALA A 26 -8.35 11.00 -3.89
CA ALA A 26 -7.62 9.82 -4.36
C ALA A 26 -7.92 8.59 -3.50
N PHE A 27 -7.99 8.75 -2.17
CA PHE A 27 -8.35 7.66 -1.27
C PHE A 27 -9.78 7.15 -1.50
N SER A 28 -10.72 8.05 -1.71
CA SER A 28 -12.11 7.70 -2.03
C SER A 28 -12.23 7.00 -3.38
N GLU A 29 -11.51 7.46 -4.40
CA GLU A 29 -11.48 6.85 -5.73
C GLU A 29 -10.90 5.43 -5.69
N VAL A 30 -9.79 5.24 -4.96
CA VAL A 30 -9.17 3.93 -4.81
C VAL A 30 -10.15 2.93 -4.17
N ARG A 31 -10.91 3.35 -3.15
CA ARG A 31 -11.94 2.51 -2.53
C ARG A 31 -13.12 2.19 -3.44
N MET A 32 -13.39 3.03 -4.44
CA MET A 32 -14.43 2.76 -5.44
C MET A 32 -13.94 1.83 -6.55
N ILE A 33 -12.69 1.97 -6.98
CA ILE A 33 -12.11 1.16 -8.06
C ILE A 33 -11.69 -0.22 -7.55
N TRP A 34 -11.08 -0.28 -6.37
CA TRP A 34 -10.58 -1.51 -5.77
C TRP A 34 -11.36 -1.85 -4.50
N ASP A 35 -11.83 -3.09 -4.47
CA ASP A 35 -12.46 -3.72 -3.30
C ASP A 35 -11.44 -4.14 -2.22
N THR A 36 -10.30 -3.44 -2.13
CA THR A 36 -9.21 -3.72 -1.20
C THR A 36 -8.72 -2.43 -0.57
N GLY A 37 -8.17 -2.55 0.65
CA GLY A 37 -7.54 -1.42 1.33
C GLY A 37 -6.29 -0.91 0.62
N VAL A 38 -5.80 0.24 1.07
CA VAL A 38 -4.54 0.85 0.62
C VAL A 38 -3.41 0.36 1.53
N ASP A 39 -2.42 -0.34 0.95
CA ASP A 39 -1.27 -0.86 1.71
C ASP A 39 -0.31 0.25 2.16
N VAL A 40 -0.04 1.23 1.29
CA VAL A 40 0.85 2.37 1.53
C VAL A 40 0.28 3.59 0.84
N LEU A 41 0.26 4.73 1.56
CA LEU A 41 -0.11 6.03 1.01
C LEU A 41 1.06 6.98 1.17
N LEU A 42 1.49 7.62 0.09
CA LEU A 42 2.53 8.65 0.13
C LEU A 42 2.00 9.94 -0.50
N SER A 43 1.76 10.95 0.33
CA SER A 43 1.37 12.29 -0.09
C SER A 43 2.62 13.19 -0.17
N ILE A 44 2.92 13.73 -1.35
CA ILE A 44 4.05 14.65 -1.54
C ILE A 44 3.49 16.05 -1.78
N GLY A 45 3.84 16.98 -0.90
CA GLY A 45 3.46 18.38 -0.99
C GLY A 45 4.55 19.23 -1.64
N THR A 46 4.14 20.41 -2.12
CA THR A 46 5.02 21.42 -2.73
C THR A 46 5.66 22.36 -1.70
N GLY A 47 5.51 22.06 -0.41
CA GLY A 47 5.93 22.90 0.70
C GLY A 47 4.79 23.70 1.33
N TYR A 48 5.03 24.18 2.54
CA TYR A 48 4.07 24.98 3.30
C TYR A 48 4.78 26.00 4.18
N VAL A 49 4.12 27.12 4.49
CA VAL A 49 4.62 28.09 5.47
C VAL A 49 4.02 27.77 6.85
N PRO A 50 4.82 27.50 7.88
CA PRO A 50 4.32 27.26 9.23
C PRO A 50 3.61 28.50 9.81
N GLU A 51 2.53 28.29 10.56
CA GLU A 51 1.71 29.39 11.12
C GLU A 51 2.51 30.33 12.04
N ASN A 52 3.53 29.81 12.74
CA ASN A 52 4.40 30.62 13.62
C ASN A 52 5.27 31.63 12.85
N ASN A 53 5.60 31.33 11.58
CA ASN A 53 6.38 32.24 10.72
C ASN A 53 5.47 33.23 9.96
N ALA A 54 4.15 32.98 9.91
CA ALA A 54 3.19 33.91 9.34
C ALA A 54 2.95 35.15 10.23
N LEU A 55 3.32 35.07 11.52
CA LEU A 55 3.09 36.13 12.52
C LEU A 55 4.19 37.20 12.57
N THR A 56 5.33 37.02 11.91
CA THR A 56 6.41 38.01 11.87
C THR A 56 6.25 39.06 10.77
N ASP A 57 5.31 38.92 9.83
CA ASP A 57 4.95 40.00 8.89
C ASP A 57 3.99 41.03 9.52
N SER A 58 4.43 41.59 10.65
CA SER A 58 3.72 42.60 11.42
C SER A 58 3.72 44.00 10.76
N ARG A 59 4.22 44.13 9.53
CA ARG A 59 4.26 45.40 8.77
C ARG A 59 3.06 45.65 7.87
N ARG A 60 2.11 44.73 7.73
CA ARG A 60 0.94 44.89 6.81
C ARG A 60 -0.38 45.14 7.54
N ARG A 61 -0.36 46.01 8.56
CA ARG A 61 -1.55 46.41 9.34
C ARG A 61 -2.31 47.62 8.76
N ILE A 62 -2.09 47.94 7.49
CA ILE A 62 -2.75 49.08 6.82
C ILE A 62 -3.45 48.52 5.56
N LEU A 63 -4.79 48.66 5.53
CA LEU A 63 -5.76 48.27 4.47
C LEU A 63 -6.46 46.91 4.65
N ASP A 64 -7.36 46.87 5.63
CA ASP A 64 -8.30 45.78 5.90
C ASP A 64 -9.51 45.79 4.92
N THR A 65 -9.25 45.62 3.62
CA THR A 65 -10.31 45.47 2.59
C THR A 65 -10.74 44.00 2.42
N SER A 66 -11.86 43.74 1.74
CA SER A 66 -12.44 42.39 1.56
C SER A 66 -11.61 41.48 0.63
N ILE A 67 -10.88 42.03 -0.34
CA ILE A 67 -10.08 41.27 -1.32
C ILE A 67 -8.82 40.63 -0.69
N PRO A 68 -8.00 41.33 0.12
CA PRO A 68 -6.91 40.72 0.87
C PRO A 68 -7.39 39.65 1.86
N ARG A 69 -8.60 39.80 2.43
CA ARG A 69 -9.22 38.78 3.30
C ARG A 69 -9.59 37.53 2.52
N CYS A 70 -10.12 37.66 1.31
CA CYS A 70 -10.34 36.53 0.40
C CYS A 70 -9.02 35.85 -0.01
N PHE A 71 -7.96 36.63 -0.28
CA PHE A 71 -6.64 36.09 -0.64
C PHE A 71 -5.96 35.37 0.54
N ARG A 72 -6.05 35.91 1.76
CA ARG A 72 -5.58 35.21 2.98
C ARG A 72 -6.44 33.98 3.31
N SER A 73 -7.76 34.06 3.11
CA SER A 73 -8.65 32.90 3.25
C SER A 73 -8.31 31.81 2.21
N TRP A 74 -7.92 32.21 1.00
CA TRP A 74 -7.47 31.34 -0.09
C TRP A 74 -6.10 30.71 0.19
N GLU A 75 -5.17 31.48 0.74
CA GLU A 75 -3.86 31.00 1.16
C GLU A 75 -3.95 30.05 2.36
N SER A 76 -4.85 30.34 3.31
CA SER A 76 -5.18 29.44 4.42
C SER A 76 -5.90 28.15 3.97
N SER A 77 -6.68 28.20 2.88
CA SER A 77 -7.34 27.02 2.29
C SER A 77 -6.40 26.20 1.38
N ARG A 78 -5.27 26.79 0.96
CA ARG A 78 -4.19 26.11 0.22
C ARG A 78 -3.24 25.33 1.12
N ASN A 79 -3.40 25.39 2.44
CA ASN A 79 -2.55 24.65 3.35
C ASN A 79 -2.88 23.14 3.28
N GLY A 80 -2.29 22.45 2.30
CA GLY A 80 -2.43 21.01 2.10
C GLY A 80 -1.99 20.20 3.32
N GLN A 81 -1.22 20.80 4.23
CA GLN A 81 -0.89 20.21 5.53
C GLN A 81 -2.13 20.08 6.42
N ARG A 82 -3.01 21.09 6.49
CA ARG A 82 -4.25 21.00 7.27
C ARG A 82 -5.19 19.93 6.73
N ILE A 83 -5.31 19.81 5.41
CA ILE A 83 -6.10 18.75 4.76
C ILE A 83 -5.54 17.36 5.12
N TRP A 84 -4.20 17.23 5.15
CA TRP A 84 -3.56 16.01 5.59
C TRP A 84 -3.83 15.70 7.07
N ASP A 85 -3.70 16.69 7.94
CA ASP A 85 -3.92 16.52 9.38
C ASP A 85 -5.38 16.12 9.64
N ASP A 86 -6.34 16.76 8.95
CA ASP A 86 -7.76 16.40 8.97
C ASP A 86 -7.98 14.96 8.49
N PHE A 87 -7.33 14.56 7.39
CA PHE A 87 -7.36 13.18 6.89
C PHE A 87 -6.84 12.18 7.95
N CYS A 88 -5.69 12.46 8.56
CA CYS A 88 -5.08 11.60 9.57
C CYS A 88 -5.91 11.45 10.85
N ARG A 89 -6.71 12.46 11.24
CA ARG A 89 -7.60 12.36 12.41
C ARG A 89 -8.62 11.23 12.29
N HIS A 90 -9.02 10.88 11.06
CA HIS A 90 -9.99 9.82 10.79
C HIS A 90 -9.35 8.43 10.63
N LEU A 91 -8.01 8.33 10.62
CA LEU A 91 -7.29 7.06 10.45
C LEU A 91 -7.11 6.32 11.77
N GLY A 92 -7.23 5.00 11.71
CA GLY A 92 -6.82 4.10 12.80
C GLY A 92 -5.31 4.08 13.01
N HIS A 93 -4.86 3.54 14.14
CA HIS A 93 -3.43 3.46 14.48
C HIS A 93 -2.62 2.74 13.40
N GLU A 94 -3.13 1.61 12.88
CA GLU A 94 -2.41 0.81 11.89
C GLU A 94 -2.27 1.48 10.52
N GLU A 95 -3.26 2.28 10.10
CA GLU A 95 -3.20 3.02 8.82
C GLU A 95 -2.16 4.16 8.91
N ARG A 96 -2.03 4.78 10.08
CA ARG A 96 -1.04 5.85 10.32
C ARG A 96 0.40 5.37 10.20
N GLU A 97 0.68 4.09 10.46
CA GLU A 97 2.02 3.51 10.31
C GLU A 97 2.47 3.37 8.85
N SER A 98 1.51 3.38 7.91
CA SER A 98 1.75 3.12 6.49
C SER A 98 1.43 4.33 5.60
N TYR A 99 0.90 5.41 6.17
CA TYR A 99 0.49 6.62 5.45
C TYR A 99 1.43 7.77 5.79
N PHE A 100 2.13 8.26 4.78
CA PHE A 100 3.23 9.20 4.91
C PHE A 100 2.94 10.50 4.17
N ARG A 101 3.48 11.60 4.71
CA ARG A 101 3.51 12.88 4.01
C ARG A 101 4.90 13.48 4.03
N ILE A 102 5.38 13.84 2.84
CA ILE A 102 6.60 14.62 2.64
C ILE A 102 6.15 16.03 2.26
N ASN A 103 6.36 17.01 3.13
CA ASN A 103 5.97 18.39 2.87
C ASN A 103 6.96 19.34 3.53
N VAL A 104 7.72 20.06 2.72
CA VAL A 104 8.86 20.88 3.18
C VAL A 104 8.36 22.17 3.86
N PRO A 105 8.75 22.48 5.11
CA PRO A 105 8.48 23.78 5.68
C PRO A 105 9.34 24.84 4.99
N LEU A 106 8.70 25.91 4.54
CA LEU A 106 9.33 27.05 3.87
C LEU A 106 9.20 28.29 4.75
N ASP A 107 10.19 29.18 4.67
CA ASP A 107 10.17 30.46 5.41
C ASP A 107 9.12 31.41 4.83
N ARG A 108 8.99 31.42 3.51
CA ARG A 108 7.98 32.17 2.74
C ARG A 108 7.45 31.32 1.59
N ALA A 109 6.19 31.54 1.21
CA ALA A 109 5.65 30.98 -0.02
C ALA A 109 6.20 31.79 -1.20
N PRO A 110 6.98 31.17 -2.11
CA PRO A 110 7.36 31.82 -3.35
C PRO A 110 6.13 31.97 -4.26
N ASP A 111 6.15 32.96 -5.15
CA ASP A 111 5.18 33.05 -6.24
C ASP A 111 5.32 31.81 -7.15
N LEU A 112 4.20 31.38 -7.76
CA LEU A 112 4.15 30.14 -8.54
C LEU A 112 5.08 30.14 -9.76
N ASP A 113 5.43 31.32 -10.26
CA ASP A 113 6.27 31.58 -11.43
C ASP A 113 7.69 32.05 -11.07
N ALA A 114 8.04 32.14 -9.78
CA ALA A 114 9.34 32.61 -9.30
C ALA A 114 10.44 31.54 -9.45
N VAL A 115 10.89 31.30 -10.69
CA VAL A 115 11.94 30.33 -11.04
C VAL A 115 13.27 30.64 -10.31
N GLU A 116 13.53 31.90 -10.00
CA GLU A 116 14.69 32.36 -9.25
C GLU A 116 14.76 31.80 -7.83
N SER A 117 13.62 31.40 -7.23
CA SER A 117 13.56 30.83 -5.88
C SER A 117 13.90 29.33 -5.84
N MET A 118 14.04 28.67 -6.99
CA MET A 118 14.29 27.23 -7.09
C MET A 118 15.55 26.74 -6.34
N PRO A 119 16.69 27.44 -6.33
CA PRO A 119 17.86 27.04 -5.54
C PRO A 119 17.57 27.01 -4.03
N GLU A 120 16.84 28.00 -3.52
CA GLU A 120 16.46 28.10 -2.10
C GLU A 120 15.51 26.98 -1.69
N ILE A 121 14.49 26.71 -2.51
CA ILE A 121 13.52 25.63 -2.30
C ILE A 121 14.21 24.27 -2.32
N ARG A 122 15.14 24.06 -3.28
CA ARG A 122 15.94 22.83 -3.36
C ARG A 122 16.77 22.64 -2.09
N ALA A 123 17.44 23.68 -1.62
CA ALA A 123 18.24 23.61 -0.41
C ALA A 123 17.38 23.32 0.84
N ALA A 124 16.19 23.91 0.93
CA ALA A 124 15.21 23.60 1.99
C ALA A 124 14.75 22.14 1.92
N GLY A 125 14.48 21.62 0.72
CA GLY A 125 14.12 20.22 0.51
C GLY A 125 15.22 19.26 0.95
N VAL A 126 16.49 19.52 0.60
CA VAL A 126 17.63 18.70 1.03
C VAL A 126 17.73 18.67 2.55
N ARG A 127 17.70 19.84 3.21
CA ARG A 127 17.73 19.92 4.69
C ARG A 127 16.56 19.20 5.34
N PHE A 128 15.36 19.33 4.77
CA PHE A 128 14.18 18.65 5.30
C PHE A 128 14.35 17.13 5.23
N LEU A 129 14.85 16.61 4.11
CA LEU A 129 15.06 15.17 3.92
C LEU A 129 16.08 14.57 4.90
N GLU A 130 17.01 15.35 5.45
CA GLU A 130 17.93 14.91 6.51
C GLU A 130 17.19 14.56 7.82
N GLY A 131 16.06 15.22 8.08
CA GLY A 131 15.23 14.99 9.28
C GLY A 131 14.05 14.04 9.07
N VAL A 132 13.75 13.64 7.84
CA VAL A 132 12.64 12.73 7.53
C VAL A 132 13.11 11.28 7.62
N ASP A 133 12.31 10.43 8.27
CA ASP A 133 12.52 8.98 8.24
C ASP A 133 12.10 8.37 6.89
N ILE A 134 12.90 8.64 5.86
CA ILE A 134 12.76 8.06 4.53
C ILE A 134 12.89 6.53 4.58
N GLN A 135 13.60 5.99 5.58
CA GLN A 135 13.76 4.55 5.72
C GLN A 135 12.44 3.87 6.12
N SER A 136 11.58 4.51 6.92
CA SER A 136 10.22 4.00 7.20
C SER A 136 9.35 3.95 5.96
N ILE A 137 9.41 4.98 5.11
CA ILE A 137 8.69 5.01 3.82
C ILE A 137 9.20 3.88 2.93
N ARG A 138 10.53 3.75 2.82
CA ARG A 138 11.17 2.72 2.02
C ARG A 138 10.79 1.31 2.49
N ARG A 139 10.84 1.04 3.80
CA ARG A 139 10.43 -0.25 4.38
C ARG A 139 8.97 -0.57 4.08
N SER A 140 8.08 0.40 4.20
CA SER A 140 6.65 0.20 3.90
C SER A 140 6.42 -0.10 2.43
N LEU A 141 7.08 0.62 1.52
CA LEU A 141 7.04 0.35 0.09
C LEU A 141 7.59 -1.05 -0.23
N LEU A 142 8.72 -1.43 0.36
CA LEU A 142 9.30 -2.76 0.19
C LEU A 142 8.34 -3.87 0.69
N SER A 143 7.75 -3.73 1.87
CA SER A 143 6.77 -4.68 2.38
C SER A 143 5.54 -4.79 1.50
N SER A 144 5.04 -3.66 0.98
CA SER A 144 3.91 -3.63 0.05
C SER A 144 4.20 -4.31 -1.29
N ALA A 145 5.47 -4.52 -1.64
CA ALA A 145 5.81 -5.28 -2.85
C ALA A 145 5.52 -6.78 -2.69
N PHE A 146 5.39 -7.28 -1.46
CA PHE A 146 5.09 -8.66 -1.18
C PHE A 146 3.61 -8.88 -0.91
N PHE A 147 3.11 -10.05 -1.30
CA PHE A 147 1.74 -10.46 -1.05
C PHE A 147 1.66 -11.98 -0.89
N PHE A 148 0.62 -12.45 -0.23
CA PHE A 148 0.36 -13.86 -0.01
C PHE A 148 -0.66 -14.40 -1.02
N GLU A 149 -0.40 -15.59 -1.53
CA GLU A 149 -1.37 -16.42 -2.25
C GLU A 149 -1.60 -17.72 -1.47
N LEU A 150 -2.87 -18.06 -1.25
CA LEU A 150 -3.25 -19.34 -0.67
C LEU A 150 -3.15 -20.44 -1.74
N ASP A 151 -2.23 -21.39 -1.60
CA ASP A 151 -1.97 -22.39 -2.65
C ASP A 151 -3.11 -23.44 -2.70
N GLU A 152 -3.67 -23.78 -1.55
CA GLU A 152 -4.77 -24.75 -1.41
C GLU A 152 -5.69 -24.40 -0.23
N LEU A 153 -6.91 -24.98 -0.21
CA LEU A 153 -7.82 -24.81 0.92
C LEU A 153 -7.17 -25.35 2.21
N PRO A 154 -7.25 -24.63 3.35
CA PRO A 154 -6.67 -25.10 4.60
C PRO A 154 -7.20 -26.47 5.01
N VAL A 155 -6.29 -27.32 5.50
CA VAL A 155 -6.58 -28.71 5.84
C VAL A 155 -6.67 -28.85 7.36
N ALA A 156 -7.71 -29.52 7.86
CA ALA A 156 -7.87 -29.76 9.29
C ALA A 156 -6.72 -30.61 9.85
N GLN A 157 -6.09 -30.11 10.91
CA GLN A 157 -5.02 -30.78 11.64
C GLN A 157 -5.33 -30.65 13.14
N GLY A 158 -6.04 -31.65 13.68
CA GLY A 158 -6.53 -31.62 15.06
C GLY A 158 -7.55 -30.50 15.26
N ALA A 159 -7.28 -29.61 16.23
CA ALA A 159 -8.13 -28.45 16.56
C ALA A 159 -7.84 -27.20 15.71
N THR A 160 -6.90 -27.27 14.77
CA THR A 160 -6.47 -26.13 13.94
C THR A 160 -6.55 -26.48 12.46
N LEU A 161 -6.42 -25.47 11.61
CA LEU A 161 -6.34 -25.61 10.17
C LEU A 161 -4.91 -25.28 9.70
N GLU A 162 -4.25 -26.21 9.02
CA GLU A 162 -2.96 -25.98 8.39
C GLU A 162 -3.18 -25.24 7.06
N CYS A 163 -2.61 -24.05 6.96
CA CYS A 163 -2.63 -23.22 5.76
C CYS A 163 -1.33 -23.43 4.99
N ARG A 164 -1.45 -23.65 3.68
CA ARG A 164 -0.31 -23.70 2.76
C ARG A 164 -0.46 -22.64 1.69
N GLY A 165 0.57 -21.84 1.52
CA GLY A 165 0.57 -20.79 0.54
C GLY A 165 1.96 -20.35 0.17
N SER A 166 2.00 -19.32 -0.66
CA SER A 166 3.23 -18.78 -1.22
C SER A 166 3.25 -17.26 -1.04
N ILE A 167 4.36 -16.73 -0.56
CA ILE A 167 4.61 -15.29 -0.59
C ILE A 167 5.32 -14.94 -1.89
N ARG A 168 4.80 -13.93 -2.58
CA ARG A 168 5.23 -13.51 -3.92
C ARG A 168 5.62 -12.03 -3.91
N CYS A 169 6.33 -11.59 -4.95
CA CYS A 169 6.70 -10.19 -5.14
C CYS A 169 6.07 -9.65 -6.44
N ARG A 170 5.46 -8.45 -6.36
CA ARG A 170 4.85 -7.76 -7.52
C ARG A 170 5.82 -6.90 -8.33
N SER A 171 7.06 -6.74 -7.86
CA SER A 171 8.05 -5.93 -8.58
C SER A 171 8.35 -6.55 -9.96
N PRO A 172 8.29 -5.75 -11.05
CA PRO A 172 8.72 -6.20 -12.37
C PRO A 172 10.18 -6.67 -12.40
N ASN A 173 11.01 -6.10 -11.51
CA ASN A 173 12.38 -6.54 -11.26
C ASN A 173 12.51 -7.05 -9.83
N SER A 174 11.82 -8.15 -9.55
CA SER A 174 11.89 -8.87 -8.27
C SER A 174 13.33 -9.17 -7.87
N ARG A 175 14.19 -9.56 -8.81
CA ARG A 175 15.60 -9.87 -8.53
C ARG A 175 16.34 -8.70 -7.87
N ALA A 176 16.35 -7.53 -8.51
CA ALA A 176 17.07 -6.38 -7.98
C ALA A 176 16.48 -5.91 -6.63
N LEU A 177 15.15 -5.96 -6.49
CA LEU A 177 14.49 -5.61 -5.23
C LEU A 177 14.93 -6.55 -4.10
N ILE A 178 14.97 -7.86 -4.35
CA ILE A 178 15.33 -8.86 -3.36
C ILE A 178 16.82 -8.81 -3.03
N GLU A 179 17.69 -8.63 -4.04
CA GLU A 179 19.13 -8.45 -3.82
C GLU A 179 19.41 -7.21 -2.97
N GLY A 180 18.76 -6.08 -3.26
CA GLY A 180 18.87 -4.87 -2.42
C GLY A 180 18.30 -5.06 -1.01
N LEU A 181 17.15 -5.74 -0.88
CA LEU A 181 16.54 -6.05 0.41
C LEU A 181 17.46 -6.92 1.27
N ILE A 182 18.06 -7.97 0.71
CA ILE A 182 18.97 -8.87 1.43
C ILE A 182 20.30 -8.18 1.74
N SER A 183 20.81 -7.33 0.84
CA SER A 183 22.02 -6.53 1.08
C SER A 183 21.85 -5.65 2.32
N ASP A 184 20.71 -4.99 2.44
CA ASP A 184 20.45 -4.06 3.54
C ASP A 184 19.96 -4.77 4.81
N PHE A 185 19.27 -5.90 4.64
CA PHE A 185 18.66 -6.68 5.72
C PHE A 185 18.92 -8.18 5.53
N PRO A 186 20.13 -8.69 5.84
CA PRO A 186 20.53 -10.08 5.55
C PRO A 186 19.70 -11.16 6.25
N TYR A 187 19.00 -10.79 7.32
CA TYR A 187 18.16 -11.67 8.14
C TYR A 187 16.67 -11.35 8.00
N ALA A 188 16.27 -10.61 6.96
CA ALA A 188 14.87 -10.32 6.72
C ALA A 188 14.04 -11.60 6.55
N LEU A 189 12.87 -11.65 7.20
CA LEU A 189 12.01 -12.84 7.23
C LEU A 189 10.54 -12.47 7.23
N PHE A 190 9.70 -13.41 6.82
CA PHE A 190 8.26 -13.33 6.96
C PHE A 190 7.82 -13.99 8.27
N GLN A 191 6.90 -13.34 8.97
CA GLN A 191 6.32 -13.83 10.22
C GLN A 191 4.81 -13.62 10.26
N ASN A 192 4.11 -14.41 11.07
CA ASN A 192 2.69 -14.19 11.36
C ASN A 192 2.49 -13.23 12.57
N GLN A 193 1.24 -12.99 12.96
CA GLN A 193 0.91 -12.15 14.12
C GLN A 193 1.44 -12.67 15.46
N SER A 194 1.74 -13.97 15.56
CA SER A 194 2.31 -14.62 16.75
C SER A 194 3.84 -14.58 16.76
N HIS A 195 4.46 -13.83 15.85
CA HIS A 195 5.91 -13.74 15.67
C HIS A 195 6.59 -15.07 15.31
N GLU A 196 5.82 -16.04 14.80
CA GLU A 196 6.38 -17.28 14.26
C GLU A 196 7.05 -17.00 12.90
N THR A 197 8.32 -17.38 12.78
CA THR A 197 9.05 -17.28 11.52
C THR A 197 8.49 -18.26 10.50
N LEU A 198 8.00 -17.74 9.38
CA LEU A 198 7.45 -18.53 8.28
C LEU A 198 8.53 -18.92 7.26
N ALA A 199 9.35 -17.94 6.86
CA ALA A 199 10.47 -18.15 5.94
C ALA A 199 11.41 -16.95 5.91
N PHE A 200 12.71 -17.16 5.65
CA PHE A 200 13.64 -16.06 5.37
C PHE A 200 13.52 -15.61 3.92
N VAL A 201 13.64 -14.30 3.68
CA VAL A 201 13.50 -13.72 2.33
C VAL A 201 14.49 -14.35 1.35
N ARG A 202 15.69 -14.66 1.81
CA ARG A 202 16.79 -15.23 1.01
C ARG A 202 16.57 -16.68 0.59
N ASP A 203 15.68 -17.41 1.26
CA ASP A 203 15.48 -18.85 1.06
C ASP A 203 14.49 -19.15 -0.10
N ALA A 204 14.05 -18.12 -0.81
CA ALA A 204 13.09 -18.26 -1.90
C ALA A 204 13.63 -19.11 -3.04
N VAL A 205 12.79 -20.03 -3.52
CA VAL A 205 13.08 -20.83 -4.71
C VAL A 205 12.91 -19.94 -5.93
N ARG A 206 14.01 -19.60 -6.59
CA ARG A 206 14.01 -18.76 -7.78
C ARG A 206 13.86 -19.64 -9.02
N CYS A 207 12.80 -19.44 -9.78
CA CYS A 207 12.72 -20.03 -11.12
C CYS A 207 13.79 -19.37 -12.02
N GLN A 208 14.65 -20.17 -12.66
CA GLN A 208 15.75 -19.66 -13.49
C GLN A 208 15.28 -18.88 -14.72
N GLU A 209 14.03 -19.12 -15.15
CA GLU A 209 13.50 -18.66 -16.43
C GLU A 209 12.53 -17.48 -16.28
N CYS A 210 11.50 -17.55 -15.42
CA CYS A 210 10.65 -16.38 -15.16
C CYS A 210 11.21 -15.40 -14.13
N ARG A 211 12.21 -15.81 -13.33
CA ARG A 211 12.85 -15.02 -12.25
C ARG A 211 11.88 -14.41 -11.23
N LEU A 212 10.62 -14.87 -11.19
CA LEU A 212 9.64 -14.41 -10.22
C LEU A 212 10.02 -14.91 -8.82
N TYR A 213 9.87 -14.03 -7.84
CA TYR A 213 10.07 -14.38 -6.45
C TYR A 213 8.87 -15.17 -5.93
N ARG A 214 9.12 -16.36 -5.38
CA ARG A 214 8.14 -17.20 -4.70
C ARG A 214 8.81 -17.92 -3.54
N ILE A 215 8.17 -17.87 -2.38
CA ILE A 215 8.59 -18.66 -1.22
C ILE A 215 7.38 -19.33 -0.59
N GLY A 216 7.45 -20.65 -0.45
CA GLY A 216 6.39 -21.43 0.18
C GLY A 216 6.40 -21.20 1.69
N VAL A 217 5.23 -20.99 2.28
CA VAL A 217 5.03 -20.80 3.72
C VAL A 217 3.92 -21.70 4.21
N LYS A 218 4.01 -22.09 5.49
CA LYS A 218 2.99 -22.86 6.18
C LYS A 218 2.77 -22.28 7.57
N PHE A 219 1.53 -22.18 7.99
CA PHE A 219 1.16 -21.72 9.32
C PHE A 219 -0.22 -22.27 9.69
N ARG A 220 -0.61 -22.13 10.95
CA ARG A 220 -1.90 -22.62 11.46
C ARG A 220 -2.83 -21.46 11.79
N VAL A 221 -4.13 -21.70 11.59
CA VAL A 221 -5.22 -20.82 12.02
C VAL A 221 -6.25 -21.64 12.80
N GLU A 222 -6.98 -20.99 13.70
CA GLU A 222 -8.04 -21.62 14.49
C GLU A 222 -9.32 -21.78 13.66
N SER A 223 -9.61 -20.83 12.77
CA SER A 223 -10.75 -20.87 11.87
C SER A 223 -10.44 -20.22 10.52
N LEU A 224 -11.23 -20.53 9.49
CA LEU A 224 -11.07 -19.91 8.17
C LEU A 224 -11.38 -18.41 8.16
N ASP A 225 -12.22 -17.95 9.08
CA ASP A 225 -12.68 -16.56 9.17
C ASP A 225 -11.85 -15.72 10.15
N GLN A 226 -10.90 -16.35 10.85
CA GLN A 226 -9.89 -15.64 11.63
C GLN A 226 -9.07 -14.74 10.71
N ALA A 227 -9.07 -13.44 11.00
CA ALA A 227 -8.17 -12.50 10.34
C ALA A 227 -6.72 -12.80 10.74
N VAL A 228 -5.87 -12.97 9.75
CA VAL A 228 -4.43 -13.19 9.93
C VAL A 228 -3.68 -11.93 9.49
N VAL A 229 -2.49 -11.71 10.02
CA VAL A 229 -1.56 -10.68 9.57
C VAL A 229 -0.21 -11.31 9.31
N LEU A 230 0.27 -11.22 8.07
CA LEU A 230 1.65 -11.54 7.73
C LEU A 230 2.48 -10.25 7.62
N ARG A 231 3.70 -10.31 8.16
CA ARG A 231 4.64 -9.18 8.20
C ARG A 231 5.98 -9.57 7.61
N LEU A 232 6.61 -8.64 6.91
CA LEU A 232 8.03 -8.67 6.62
C LEU A 232 8.77 -8.00 7.80
N LYS A 233 9.58 -8.77 8.49
CA LYS A 233 10.51 -8.31 9.52
C LYS A 233 11.84 -7.98 8.86
N PHE A 234 12.28 -6.74 8.99
CA PHE A 234 13.57 -6.27 8.47
C PHE A 234 14.69 -6.53 9.47
N ASN A 235 14.43 -6.27 10.75
CA ASN A 235 15.29 -6.56 11.89
C ASN A 235 14.45 -6.60 13.18
N ASP A 236 15.08 -6.63 14.36
CA ASP A 236 14.37 -6.73 15.63
C ASP A 236 13.52 -5.50 15.99
N GLN A 237 13.80 -4.34 15.40
CA GLN A 237 13.09 -3.10 15.65
C GLN A 237 11.99 -2.82 14.62
N PHE A 238 12.18 -3.28 13.38
CA PHE A 238 11.32 -2.90 12.27
C PHE A 238 10.66 -4.10 11.61
N SER A 239 9.33 -4.07 11.57
CA SER A 239 8.52 -4.95 10.74
C SER A 239 7.35 -4.18 10.14
N SER A 240 6.87 -4.60 8.97
CA SER A 240 5.70 -4.01 8.35
C SER A 240 4.85 -5.08 7.69
N LYS A 241 3.54 -4.86 7.66
CA LYS A 241 2.56 -5.79 7.05
C LYS A 241 2.85 -5.91 5.56
N ILE A 242 2.78 -7.14 5.04
CA ILE A 242 2.79 -7.34 3.58
C ILE A 242 1.41 -7.05 3.02
N SER A 243 1.32 -6.83 1.72
CA SER A 243 0.07 -6.46 1.06
C SER A 243 -1.02 -7.52 1.22
N GLY A 244 -2.26 -7.05 1.34
CA GLY A 244 -3.43 -7.92 1.44
C GLY A 244 -3.69 -8.45 2.86
N PHE A 245 -3.12 -7.84 3.90
CA PHE A 245 -3.43 -8.16 5.30
C PHE A 245 -3.83 -6.90 6.09
N PRO A 246 -4.71 -7.02 7.10
CA PRO A 246 -5.32 -8.24 7.63
C PRO A 246 -6.41 -8.83 6.72
N ASN A 247 -6.41 -10.16 6.54
CA ASN A 247 -7.48 -10.88 5.85
C ASN A 247 -7.56 -12.34 6.33
N SER A 248 -8.73 -12.96 6.17
CA SER A 248 -8.99 -14.35 6.55
C SER A 248 -8.67 -15.31 5.41
N MET A 249 -8.49 -16.60 5.72
CA MET A 249 -8.27 -17.61 4.67
C MET A 249 -9.51 -17.81 3.79
N SER A 250 -10.71 -17.60 4.34
CA SER A 250 -11.96 -17.58 3.56
C SER A 250 -11.97 -16.45 2.52
N TRP A 251 -11.41 -15.29 2.84
CA TRP A 251 -11.25 -14.16 1.91
C TRP A 251 -10.30 -14.52 0.75
N PHE A 252 -9.12 -15.07 1.06
CA PHE A 252 -8.16 -15.51 0.03
C PHE A 252 -8.75 -16.62 -0.85
N ALA A 253 -9.36 -17.64 -0.25
CA ALA A 253 -9.98 -18.74 -0.97
C ALA A 253 -11.11 -18.27 -1.90
N GLY A 254 -11.91 -17.28 -1.46
CA GLY A 254 -12.94 -16.65 -2.27
C GLY A 254 -12.37 -15.91 -3.48
N ARG A 255 -11.44 -14.98 -3.27
CA ARG A 255 -10.86 -14.16 -4.35
C ARG A 255 -10.02 -14.97 -5.34
N GLN A 256 -9.35 -16.01 -4.86
CA GLN A 256 -8.55 -16.90 -5.69
C GLN A 256 -9.39 -18.01 -6.35
N GLY A 257 -10.70 -18.08 -6.07
CA GLY A 257 -11.59 -19.07 -6.68
C GLY A 257 -11.32 -20.51 -6.25
N LEU A 258 -10.70 -20.75 -5.09
CA LEU A 258 -10.35 -22.09 -4.61
C LEU A 258 -11.59 -22.96 -4.31
N TYR A 259 -12.75 -22.34 -4.09
CA TYR A 259 -14.03 -23.05 -3.92
C TYR A 259 -14.65 -23.54 -5.24
N SER A 260 -14.07 -23.18 -6.40
CA SER A 260 -14.58 -23.55 -7.73
C SER A 260 -13.69 -24.63 -8.36
N PRO A 261 -13.92 -25.93 -8.08
CA PRO A 261 -13.04 -27.02 -8.50
C PRO A 261 -12.97 -27.21 -10.02
N PHE A 262 -13.92 -26.64 -10.78
CA PHE A 262 -13.99 -26.72 -12.24
C PHE A 262 -13.57 -25.42 -12.94
N GLY A 263 -13.01 -24.46 -12.19
CA GLY A 263 -12.72 -23.12 -12.70
C GLY A 263 -13.99 -22.29 -12.90
N ARG A 264 -13.81 -21.00 -13.15
CA ARG A 264 -14.87 -20.09 -13.60
C ARG A 264 -14.75 -19.88 -15.11
N ALA A 265 -15.83 -19.48 -15.79
CA ALA A 265 -15.82 -19.21 -17.23
C ALA A 265 -14.87 -18.07 -17.64
N ASP A 266 -14.49 -17.20 -16.70
CA ASP A 266 -13.56 -16.08 -16.83
C ASP A 266 -12.12 -16.41 -16.39
N HIS A 267 -11.79 -17.69 -16.19
CA HIS A 267 -10.49 -18.11 -15.67
C HIS A 267 -9.37 -17.86 -16.69
N GLN A 268 -8.67 -16.72 -16.60
CA GLN A 268 -7.35 -16.59 -17.18
C GLN A 268 -6.38 -17.53 -16.45
N PRO A 269 -5.51 -18.28 -17.15
CA PRO A 269 -4.50 -19.09 -16.50
C PRO A 269 -3.70 -18.17 -15.59
N SER A 270 -3.87 -18.38 -14.29
CA SER A 270 -3.12 -17.65 -13.30
C SER A 270 -1.65 -17.94 -13.53
N LEU A 271 -0.79 -16.93 -13.48
CA LEU A 271 0.66 -17.07 -13.34
C LEU A 271 1.04 -17.71 -11.97
N ARG A 272 0.21 -18.62 -11.43
CA ARG A 272 0.37 -19.30 -10.13
C ARG A 272 1.62 -20.15 -10.11
N ASP A 273 2.00 -20.71 -11.25
CA ASP A 273 3.22 -21.47 -11.41
C ASP A 273 4.18 -20.77 -12.36
N CYS A 274 5.48 -20.95 -12.10
CA CYS A 274 6.48 -20.69 -13.12
C CYS A 274 6.20 -21.66 -14.28
N ASP A 275 5.49 -21.20 -15.31
CA ASP A 275 5.13 -22.00 -16.49
C ASP A 275 6.36 -22.29 -17.40
N CYS A 276 7.55 -22.02 -16.90
CA CYS A 276 8.80 -22.20 -17.62
C CYS A 276 9.24 -23.67 -17.69
N SER A 277 8.73 -24.54 -16.79
CA SER A 277 9.04 -25.97 -16.80
C SER A 277 7.96 -26.85 -17.45
N THR A 278 6.78 -26.31 -17.76
CA THR A 278 5.60 -27.07 -18.23
C THR A 278 5.59 -27.37 -19.73
N ASN A 279 6.62 -26.97 -20.48
CA ASN A 279 6.84 -27.47 -21.83
C ASN A 279 7.48 -28.88 -21.88
N LYS A 280 7.68 -29.53 -20.73
CA LYS A 280 8.02 -30.97 -20.69
C LYS A 280 7.12 -31.69 -19.70
N THR A 281 6.16 -32.42 -20.26
CA THR A 281 5.37 -33.49 -19.60
C THR A 281 4.18 -33.03 -18.75
N TYR A 282 3.09 -32.70 -19.44
CA TYR A 282 1.73 -32.81 -18.92
C TYR A 282 1.42 -34.28 -18.56
N GLN A 283 1.83 -34.73 -17.39
CA GLN A 283 1.23 -35.91 -16.75
C GLN A 283 0.42 -35.46 -15.54
N ARG A 284 -0.88 -35.28 -15.79
CA ARG A 284 -1.95 -35.20 -14.79
C ARG A 284 -1.78 -36.32 -13.75
N LYS A 285 -1.32 -35.99 -12.55
CA LYS A 285 -1.65 -36.77 -11.35
C LYS A 285 -2.86 -36.12 -10.67
N ARG A 286 -4.04 -36.49 -11.16
CA ARG A 286 -5.30 -36.37 -10.44
C ARG A 286 -5.18 -37.20 -9.15
N ARG A 287 -5.23 -36.55 -7.99
CA ARG A 287 -5.66 -37.23 -6.76
C ARG A 287 -6.95 -36.56 -6.28
N ALA A 288 -7.95 -37.41 -6.12
CA ALA A 288 -9.30 -37.06 -5.73
C ALA A 288 -9.31 -36.45 -4.32
N SER A 289 -9.94 -35.30 -4.18
CA SER A 289 -10.47 -34.81 -2.90
C SER A 289 -11.94 -34.46 -3.14
N THR A 290 -12.77 -35.49 -3.23
CA THR A 290 -14.22 -35.36 -3.49
C THR A 290 -15.04 -35.43 -2.20
N GLN A 291 -14.41 -35.40 -1.01
CA GLN A 291 -15.14 -35.48 0.26
C GLN A 291 -15.08 -34.20 1.12
N LEU A 292 -14.15 -33.28 0.89
CA LEU A 292 -14.09 -32.04 1.68
C LEU A 292 -15.03 -30.94 1.16
N ALA A 293 -15.25 -30.85 -0.16
CA ALA A 293 -16.11 -29.81 -0.75
C ALA A 293 -17.59 -29.86 -0.30
N ALA A 294 -18.06 -31.00 0.21
CA ALA A 294 -19.43 -31.16 0.72
C ALA A 294 -19.61 -30.62 2.15
N LEU A 295 -18.55 -30.65 2.98
CA LEU A 295 -18.57 -30.11 4.35
C LEU A 295 -18.50 -28.57 4.36
N TRP A 296 -17.89 -27.96 3.34
CA TRP A 296 -17.72 -26.49 3.24
C TRP A 296 -18.96 -25.72 2.76
N ARG A 297 -19.98 -26.38 2.20
CA ARG A 297 -21.23 -25.71 1.78
C ARG A 297 -22.25 -25.55 2.91
N ASN A 298 -22.18 -26.41 3.93
CA ASN A 298 -23.21 -26.47 4.97
C ASN A 298 -23.00 -25.50 6.14
N THR A 299 -21.84 -24.84 6.26
CA THR A 299 -21.59 -23.83 7.31
C THR A 299 -21.98 -22.40 6.92
N ARG A 300 -22.49 -22.17 5.70
CA ARG A 300 -22.87 -20.83 5.21
C ARG A 300 -24.39 -20.59 5.10
N TRP A 301 -25.21 -21.58 5.45
CA TRP A 301 -26.68 -21.49 5.49
C TRP A 301 -27.18 -22.15 6.77
N GLY A 302 -27.00 -21.46 7.89
CA GLY A 302 -27.35 -22.02 9.19
C GLY A 302 -27.24 -21.05 10.34
N SER A 303 -27.67 -19.78 10.17
CA SER A 303 -28.43 -18.95 11.12
C SER A 303 -28.72 -17.59 10.48
#